data_AF-A0A392PXM2-F1
#
_entry.id   AF-A0A392PXM2-F1
#
_cell.length_a   1.000
_cell.length_b   1.000
_cell.length_c   1.000
_cell.angle_alpha   90.00
_cell.angle_beta   90.00
_cell.angle_gamma   90.00
#
_symmetry.space_group_name_H-M   'P 1'
#
loop_
_entity.id
_entity.type
_entity.pdbx_description
1 polymer ?
#
loop_
_entity_poly.entity_id
_entity_poly.type
_entity_poly.pdbx_seq_one_letter_code
_entity_poly.pdbx_strand_id
1 'polypeptide(L)'
;NEKGDLLNASYYHVVNPLTKTAVGAEVAHRLSTKENTLTLGTQHALDPLTTVKARFNNFGKANALIQHEWRPRSFFTISGEVDTKAIEKSAKVGIALALKP
;
A
#
# COMPACT_ATOMS: atom_id res chain seq x y z
N ASN A 1 21.95 -9.42 6.91
CA ASN A 1 21.21 -10.66 6.62
C ASN A 1 20.37 -10.98 7.85
N GLU A 2 19.04 -10.99 7.75
CA GLU A 2 18.14 -11.10 8.91
C GLU A 2 18.12 -12.50 9.56
N LYS A 3 19.09 -13.39 9.34
CA LYS A 3 19.26 -14.71 10.02
C LYS A 3 17.96 -15.55 10.22
N GLY A 4 16.95 -15.41 9.34
CA GLY A 4 15.65 -16.08 9.51
C GLY A 4 14.75 -15.49 10.60
N ASP A 5 15.04 -14.27 11.06
CA ASP A 5 14.34 -13.55 12.12
C ASP A 5 12.94 -13.09 11.72
N LEU A 6 12.69 -12.92 10.41
CA LEU A 6 11.42 -12.44 9.88
C LEU A 6 10.71 -13.57 9.12
N LEU A 7 9.53 -13.95 9.59
CA LEU A 7 8.59 -14.80 8.87
C LEU A 7 7.49 -13.93 8.26
N ASN A 8 7.19 -14.13 6.98
CA ASN A 8 6.13 -13.39 6.30
C ASN A 8 5.14 -14.36 5.65
N ALA A 9 3.86 -14.08 5.82
CA ALA A 9 2.77 -14.77 5.15
C ALA A 9 1.85 -13.74 4.52
N SER A 10 1.63 -13.84 3.21
CA SER A 10 0.79 -12.91 2.45
C SER A 10 -0.30 -13.64 1.69
N TYR A 11 -1.48 -13.04 1.61
CA TYR A 11 -2.60 -13.50 0.81
C TYR A 11 -3.10 -12.37 -0.08
N TYR A 12 -3.32 -12.65 -1.36
CA TYR A 12 -3.80 -11.69 -2.34
C TYR A 12 -4.97 -12.28 -3.10
N HIS A 13 -6.05 -11.51 -3.21
CA HIS A 13 -7.27 -11.94 -3.85
C HIS A 13 -7.83 -10.86 -4.78
N VAL A 14 -8.01 -11.22 -6.05
CA VAL A 14 -8.65 -10.36 -7.05
C VAL A 14 -10.15 -10.58 -7.00
N VAL A 15 -10.88 -9.56 -6.58
CA VAL A 15 -12.35 -9.58 -6.47
C VAL A 15 -12.98 -9.36 -7.84
N ASN A 16 -12.46 -8.39 -8.59
CA ASN A 16 -12.97 -8.08 -9.92
C ASN A 16 -11.82 -7.63 -10.85
N PRO A 17 -11.47 -8.44 -11.86
CA PRO A 17 -10.40 -8.10 -12.80
C PRO A 17 -10.76 -6.92 -13.72
N LEU A 18 -12.04 -6.71 -14.03
CA LEU A 18 -12.50 -5.62 -14.92
C LEU A 18 -12.27 -4.23 -14.28
N THR A 19 -12.51 -4.12 -12.97
CA THR A 19 -12.29 -2.89 -12.21
C THR A 19 -10.96 -2.89 -11.45
N LYS A 20 -10.06 -3.83 -11.78
CA LYS A 20 -8.77 -4.06 -11.08
C LYS A 20 -8.92 -4.03 -9.55
N THR A 21 -10.05 -4.52 -9.03
CA THR A 21 -10.34 -4.55 -7.59
C THR A 21 -9.68 -5.76 -6.98
N ALA A 22 -8.80 -5.54 -6.02
CA ALA A 22 -8.17 -6.62 -5.27
C ALA A 22 -7.96 -6.23 -3.83
N VAL A 23 -7.95 -7.23 -2.96
CA VAL A 23 -7.66 -7.10 -1.54
C VAL A 23 -6.46 -7.96 -1.21
N GLY A 24 -5.68 -7.54 -0.22
CA GLY A 24 -4.50 -8.24 0.23
C GLY A 24 -4.35 -8.16 1.73
N ALA A 25 -3.79 -9.21 2.31
CA ALA A 25 -3.40 -9.29 3.70
C ALA A 25 -1.97 -9.78 3.80
N GLU A 26 -1.20 -9.27 4.74
CA GLU A 26 0.17 -9.65 4.98
C GLU A 26 0.40 -9.69 6.49
N VAL A 27 0.99 -10.78 6.98
CA VAL A 27 1.35 -10.99 8.38
C VAL A 27 2.86 -11.23 8.42
N ALA A 28 3.58 -10.32 9.05
CA ALA A 28 5.01 -10.47 9.30
C ALA A 28 5.25 -10.69 10.80
N HIS A 29 5.86 -11.82 11.16
CA HIS A 29 6.25 -12.16 12.52
C HIS A 29 7.77 -12.05 12.68
N ARG A 30 8.22 -11.29 13.67
CA ARG A 30 9.64 -11.13 13.99
C ARG A 30 9.97 -11.97 15.23
N LEU A 31 10.83 -12.98 15.07
CA LEU A 31 11.12 -13.95 16.12
C LEU A 31 11.93 -13.35 17.27
N SER A 32 12.86 -12.45 16.97
CA SER A 32 13.73 -11.79 17.95
C SER A 32 12.97 -10.92 18.93
N THR A 33 12.03 -10.10 18.43
CA THR A 33 11.23 -9.18 19.25
C THR A 33 9.87 -9.77 19.64
N LYS A 34 9.49 -10.93 19.07
CA LYS A 34 8.15 -11.54 19.17
C LYS A 34 7.01 -10.60 18.73
N GLU A 35 7.32 -9.64 17.87
CA GLU A 35 6.35 -8.69 17.36
C GLU A 35 5.65 -9.22 16.10
N ASN A 36 4.36 -8.93 15.99
CA ASN A 36 3.55 -9.27 14.83
C ASN A 36 3.08 -7.99 14.13
N THR A 37 3.39 -7.87 12.84
CA THR A 37 2.88 -6.82 11.97
C THR A 37 1.79 -7.42 11.10
N LEU A 38 0.54 -7.01 11.33
CA LEU A 38 -0.56 -7.31 10.41
C LEU A 38 -0.77 -6.10 9.51
N THR A 39 -0.77 -6.35 8.22
CA THR A 39 -1.04 -5.39 7.17
C THR A 39 -2.24 -5.86 6.37
N LEU A 40 -3.14 -4.93 6.09
CA LEU A 40 -4.26 -5.14 5.18
C LEU A 40 -4.22 -4.06 4.11
N GLY A 41 -4.58 -4.43 2.89
CA GLY A 41 -4.51 -3.56 1.73
C GLY A 41 -5.64 -3.82 0.75
N THR A 42 -5.99 -2.78 0.01
CA THR A 42 -6.95 -2.84 -1.06
C THR A 42 -6.46 -2.01 -2.24
N GLN A 43 -6.81 -2.42 -3.44
CA GLN A 43 -6.68 -1.63 -4.63
C GLN A 43 -7.98 -1.65 -5.43
N HIS A 44 -8.24 -0.56 -6.13
CA HIS A 44 -9.41 -0.41 -6.96
C HIS A 44 -9.10 0.56 -8.11
N ALA A 45 -9.53 0.24 -9.33
CA ALA A 45 -9.50 1.21 -10.42
C ALA A 45 -10.80 2.03 -10.41
N LEU A 46 -10.67 3.34 -10.25
CA LEU A 46 -11.79 4.27 -10.36
C LEU A 46 -12.23 4.42 -11.82
N ASP A 47 -11.27 4.37 -12.73
CA ASP A 47 -11.46 4.42 -14.18
C ASP A 47 -10.29 3.65 -14.85
N PRO A 48 -10.29 3.45 -16.19
CA PRO A 48 -9.22 2.70 -16.87
C PRO A 48 -7.80 3.25 -16.66
N LEU A 49 -7.67 4.55 -16.38
CA LEU A 49 -6.43 5.31 -16.24
C LEU A 49 -6.07 5.60 -14.77
N THR A 50 -7.04 5.53 -13.83
CA THR A 50 -6.85 5.91 -12.43
C THR A 50 -7.03 4.73 -11.49
N THR A 51 -5.98 4.42 -10.72
CA THR A 51 -5.99 3.39 -9.70
C THR A 51 -5.74 3.99 -8.32
N VAL A 52 -6.52 3.56 -7.34
CA VAL A 52 -6.31 3.87 -5.93
C VAL A 52 -5.86 2.64 -5.17
N LYS A 53 -4.99 2.84 -4.19
CA LYS A 53 -4.50 1.81 -3.27
C LYS A 53 -4.57 2.36 -1.86
N ALA A 54 -5.03 1.54 -0.93
CA ALA A 54 -4.99 1.83 0.48
C ALA A 54 -4.34 0.66 1.22
N ARG A 55 -3.55 0.97 2.25
CA ARG A 55 -2.87 -0.02 3.10
C ARG A 55 -2.92 0.47 4.54
N PHE A 56 -3.26 -0.41 5.47
CA PHE A 56 -3.27 -0.12 6.88
C PHE A 56 -2.59 -1.25 7.66
N ASN A 57 -1.97 -0.91 8.79
CA ASN A 57 -1.35 -1.91 9.67
C ASN A 57 -1.81 -1.77 11.13
N ASN A 58 -1.54 -2.80 11.93
CA ASN A 58 -1.87 -2.84 13.36
C ASN A 58 -1.07 -1.84 14.23
N PHE A 59 -0.03 -1.22 13.68
CA PHE A 59 0.69 -0.12 14.31
C PHE A 59 -0.02 1.23 14.17
N GLY A 60 -1.16 1.29 13.47
CA GLY A 60 -1.91 2.54 13.26
C GLY A 60 -1.41 3.34 12.05
N LYS A 61 -0.57 2.77 11.19
CA LYS A 61 -0.14 3.46 9.97
C LYS A 61 -1.13 3.19 8.85
N ALA A 62 -1.75 4.24 8.34
CA ALA A 62 -2.58 4.23 7.17
C ALA A 62 -1.84 4.89 6.00
N ASN A 63 -1.86 4.24 4.84
CA ASN A 63 -1.28 4.72 3.60
C ASN A 63 -2.35 4.73 2.53
N ALA A 64 -2.36 5.80 1.74
CA ALA A 64 -3.20 5.92 0.56
C ALA A 64 -2.34 6.36 -0.62
N LEU A 65 -2.67 5.85 -1.80
CA LEU A 65 -2.01 6.19 -3.05
C LEU A 65 -3.04 6.29 -4.16
N ILE A 66 -2.94 7.33 -4.97
CA ILE A 66 -3.65 7.47 -6.23
C ILE A 66 -2.62 7.56 -7.35
N GLN A 67 -2.81 6.76 -8.39
CA GLN A 67 -1.99 6.73 -9.57
C GLN A 67 -2.86 6.96 -10.79
N HIS A 68 -2.54 7.98 -11.58
CA HIS A 68 -3.27 8.37 -12.77
C HIS A 68 -2.36 8.31 -14.00
N GLU A 69 -2.83 7.62 -15.04
CA GLU A 69 -2.17 7.52 -16.34
C GLU A 69 -2.61 8.68 -17.25
N TRP A 70 -1.84 9.77 -17.25
CA TRP A 70 -2.14 10.97 -18.04
C TRP A 70 -1.74 10.87 -19.52
N ARG A 71 -0.80 9.98 -19.87
CA ARG A 71 -0.43 9.59 -21.24
C ARG A 71 -0.10 8.10 -21.24
N PRO A 72 -0.18 7.41 -22.40
CA PRO A 72 0.15 6.00 -22.48
C PRO A 72 1.47 5.68 -21.78
N ARG A 73 1.39 4.84 -20.74
CA ARG A 73 2.52 4.34 -19.95
C ARG A 73 3.29 5.43 -19.18
N SER A 74 2.74 6.63 -19.06
CA SER A 74 3.24 7.69 -18.18
C SER A 74 2.27 7.90 -17.02
N PHE A 75 2.80 7.96 -15.80
CA PHE A 75 2.00 7.94 -14.58
C PHE A 75 2.32 9.12 -13.68
N PHE A 76 1.28 9.76 -13.19
CA PHE A 76 1.34 10.69 -12.07
C PHE A 76 0.83 9.99 -10.82
N THR A 77 1.57 10.08 -9.71
CA THR A 77 1.24 9.38 -8.47
C THR A 77 1.28 10.35 -7.30
N ILE A 78 0.22 10.37 -6.50
CA ILE A 78 0.18 11.04 -5.20
C ILE A 78 0.01 9.97 -4.14
N SER A 79 0.76 10.09 -3.05
CA SER A 79 0.74 9.19 -1.91
C SER A 79 0.69 9.96 -0.60
N GLY A 80 0.05 9.37 0.40
CA GLY A 80 -0.02 9.92 1.75
C GLY A 80 0.12 8.82 2.79
N GLU A 81 0.85 9.09 3.86
CA GLU A 81 0.99 8.23 5.04
C GLU A 81 0.58 9.02 6.29
N VAL A 82 -0.28 8.43 7.10
CA VAL A 82 -0.73 8.97 8.39
C VAL A 82 -0.52 7.93 9.47
N ASP A 83 0.07 8.36 10.59
CA ASP A 83 0.19 7.55 11.80
C ASP A 83 -0.94 7.92 12.77
N THR A 84 -1.96 7.06 12.86
CA THR A 84 -3.15 7.31 13.70
C THR A 84 -2.88 7.18 15.19
N LYS A 85 -1.75 6.60 15.61
CA LYS A 85 -1.33 6.57 17.02
C LYS A 85 -0.55 7.81 17.42
N ALA A 86 -0.03 8.54 16.44
CA ALA A 86 0.67 9.80 16.63
C ALA A 86 0.00 10.87 15.75
N ILE A 87 -1.29 11.15 15.98
CA ILE A 87 -2.06 12.16 15.23
C ILE A 87 -1.42 13.55 15.28
N GLU A 88 -0.64 13.82 16.34
CA GLU A 88 0.16 15.05 16.47
C GLU A 88 1.35 15.12 15.49
N LYS A 89 1.76 13.98 14.90
CA LYS A 89 2.77 13.95 13.84
C LYS A 89 2.13 14.30 12.51
N SER A 90 2.81 15.19 11.77
CA SER A 90 2.40 15.59 10.43
C SER A 90 2.29 14.38 9.49
N ALA A 91 1.22 14.36 8.69
CA ALA A 91 1.08 13.42 7.59
C ALA A 91 2.25 13.56 6.61
N LYS A 92 2.73 12.44 6.08
CA LYS A 92 3.69 12.46 4.98
C LYS A 92 2.93 12.47 3.68
N VAL A 93 3.37 13.29 2.73
CA VAL A 93 2.81 13.34 1.39
C VAL A 93 3.95 13.19 0.40
N GLY A 94 3.75 12.37 -0.63
CA GLY A 94 4.72 12.12 -1.69
C GLY A 94 4.07 12.27 -3.06
N ILE A 95 4.80 12.87 -4.00
CA ILE A 95 4.39 13.00 -5.40
C ILE A 95 5.46 12.35 -6.26
N ALA A 96 5.06 11.58 -7.27
CA ALA A 96 5.96 10.96 -8.23
C ALA A 96 5.43 11.08 -9.66
N LEU A 97 6.34 11.30 -10.60
CA LEU A 97 6.07 11.33 -12.03
C LEU A 97 6.95 10.30 -12.73
N ALA A 98 6.33 9.34 -13.40
CA ALA A 98 7.00 8.35 -14.23
C ALA A 98 6.68 8.64 -15.70
N LEU A 99 7.71 8.90 -16.50
CA LEU A 99 7.58 9.20 -17.91
C LEU A 99 8.08 8.02 -18.73
N LYS A 100 7.33 7.68 -19.77
CA LYS A 100 7.81 6.77 -20.80
C LYS A 100 8.00 7.56 -22.09
N PRO A 101 9.17 7.45 -22.76
CA PRO A 101 9.42 8.14 -24.03
C PRO A 101 8.45 7.67 -25.12
#